data_AF-A0AB37UAB0-F1
#
_entry.id   AF-A0AB37UAB0-F1
#
_cell.length_a   1.000
_cell.length_b   1.000
_cell.length_c   1.000
_cell.angle_alpha   90.00
_cell.angle_beta   90.00
_cell.angle_gamma   90.00
#
_symmetry.space_group_name_H-M   'P 1'
#
loop_
_entity.id
_entity.type
_entity.pdbx_description
1 polymer ?
#
loop_
_entity_poly.entity_id
_entity_poly.type
_entity_poly.pdbx_seq_one_letter_code
_entity_poly.pdbx_strand_id
1 'polypeptide(L)'
;MSSFLQTEDRTDSWYEEYYTYQRQPLHQAPTQINTPQLSLNLPQLTFEELKQKYSQFWTADSGYFNGGESSAIATLDSFLRSRFHGYHWKLSRPWLAQKGATSHLSPHIAFGTISTRQIYQSTKARAAELANQPKAEFSLKAFRVSEA
;
A
#
# COMPACT_ATOMS: atom_id res chain seq x y z
N MET A 1 -5.57 -15.69 10.60
CA MET A 1 -6.34 -14.75 11.46
C MET A 1 -7.49 -15.53 12.08
N SER A 2 -7.74 -15.35 13.38
CA SER A 2 -8.44 -16.28 14.26
C SER A 2 -9.83 -16.74 13.82
N SER A 3 -9.93 -18.01 13.42
CA SER A 3 -11.18 -18.78 13.31
C SER A 3 -11.82 -19.08 14.69
N PHE A 4 -11.08 -18.89 15.78
CA PHE A 4 -11.47 -19.28 17.15
C PHE A 4 -12.62 -18.49 17.79
N LEU A 5 -13.10 -17.39 17.18
CA LEU A 5 -14.14 -16.53 17.75
C LEU A 5 -15.47 -16.55 16.97
N GLN A 6 -15.54 -17.26 15.84
CA GLN A 6 -16.76 -17.34 15.03
C GLN A 6 -17.38 -18.72 15.19
N THR A 7 -18.69 -18.76 15.50
CA THR A 7 -19.45 -20.00 15.69
C THR A 7 -19.78 -20.71 14.38
N GLU A 8 -19.66 -20.02 13.25
CA GLU A 8 -19.92 -20.52 11.91
C GLU A 8 -18.74 -20.22 10.99
N ASP A 9 -18.40 -21.18 10.12
CA ASP A 9 -17.40 -20.97 9.08
C ASP A 9 -17.96 -20.07 8.00
N ARG A 10 -17.37 -18.88 7.85
CA ARG A 10 -17.73 -17.88 6.85
C ARG A 10 -16.61 -17.59 5.88
N THR A 11 -15.58 -18.43 5.84
CA THR A 11 -14.33 -18.18 5.10
C THR A 11 -14.61 -17.82 3.63
N ASP A 12 -15.49 -18.57 2.97
CA ASP A 12 -15.85 -18.32 1.57
C ASP A 12 -16.57 -16.98 1.37
N SER A 13 -17.53 -16.65 2.23
CA SER A 13 -18.24 -15.35 2.18
C SER A 13 -17.28 -14.18 2.38
N TRP A 14 -16.34 -14.30 3.32
CA TRP A 14 -15.31 -13.28 3.54
C TRP A 14 -14.42 -13.11 2.32
N TYR A 15 -13.99 -14.20 1.69
CA TYR A 15 -13.20 -14.14 0.46
C TYR A 15 -13.95 -13.43 -0.67
N GLU A 16 -15.23 -13.74 -0.87
CA GLU A 16 -16.04 -13.12 -1.92
C GLU A 16 -16.31 -11.64 -1.65
N GLU A 17 -16.68 -11.26 -0.43
CA GLU A 17 -16.88 -9.87 -0.02
C GLU A 17 -15.60 -9.06 -0.21
N TYR A 18 -14.47 -9.61 0.23
CA TYR A 18 -13.16 -9.02 0.11
C TYR A 18 -12.78 -8.76 -1.36
N TYR A 19 -12.83 -9.78 -2.22
CA TYR A 19 -12.48 -9.57 -3.63
C TYR A 19 -13.50 -8.69 -4.37
N THR A 20 -14.76 -8.69 -3.95
CA THR A 20 -15.77 -7.78 -4.47
C THR A 20 -15.40 -6.33 -4.16
N TYR A 21 -15.00 -6.04 -2.92
CA TYR A 21 -14.49 -4.73 -2.53
C TYR A 21 -13.24 -4.32 -3.33
N GLN A 22 -12.28 -5.23 -3.52
CA GLN A 22 -11.04 -4.90 -4.26
C GLN A 22 -11.25 -4.64 -5.75
N ARG A 23 -12.33 -5.16 -6.34
CA ARG A 23 -12.68 -4.96 -7.75
C ARG A 23 -13.44 -3.66 -8.01
N GLN A 24 -13.93 -2.98 -6.98
CA GLN A 24 -14.63 -1.71 -7.16
C GLN A 24 -13.68 -0.62 -7.70
N PRO A 25 -14.18 0.39 -8.44
CA PRO A 25 -13.37 1.51 -8.89
C PRO A 25 -12.64 2.23 -7.74
N LEU A 26 -11.48 2.81 -8.03
CA LEU A 26 -10.80 3.71 -7.09
C LEU A 26 -11.64 4.97 -6.86
N HIS A 27 -11.64 5.47 -5.63
CA HIS A 27 -12.28 6.74 -5.31
C HIS A 27 -11.53 7.88 -5.97
N GLN A 28 -12.25 8.77 -6.64
CA GLN A 28 -11.68 10.00 -7.18
C GLN A 28 -11.43 11.00 -6.05
N ALA A 29 -10.34 11.76 -6.18
CA ALA A 29 -10.10 12.88 -5.28
C ALA A 29 -11.29 13.86 -5.36
N PRO A 30 -11.86 14.30 -4.23
CA PRO A 30 -12.95 15.25 -4.25
C PRO A 30 -12.46 16.57 -4.86
N THR A 31 -13.23 17.13 -5.80
CA THR A 31 -12.93 18.43 -6.41
C THR A 31 -13.27 19.60 -5.49
N GLN A 32 -14.15 19.36 -4.51
CA GLN A 32 -14.57 20.35 -3.54
C GLN A 32 -14.74 19.69 -2.17
N ILE A 33 -14.24 20.35 -1.13
CA ILE A 33 -14.46 19.96 0.26
C ILE A 33 -15.50 20.94 0.82
N ASN A 34 -16.61 20.39 1.34
CA ASN A 34 -17.61 21.19 2.03
C ASN A 34 -17.05 21.60 3.41
N THR A 35 -16.47 22.78 3.47
CA THR A 35 -15.96 23.34 4.73
C THR A 35 -17.00 24.25 5.36
N PRO A 36 -17.22 24.19 6.69
CA PRO A 36 -18.05 25.18 7.36
C PRO A 36 -17.40 26.56 7.22
N GLN A 37 -18.21 27.60 7.04
CA GLN A 37 -17.73 28.98 6.93
C GLN A 37 -17.40 29.52 8.34
N LEU A 38 -16.24 29.11 8.86
CA LEU A 38 -15.74 29.50 10.17
C LEU A 38 -14.69 30.61 10.04
N SER A 39 -14.97 31.78 10.59
CA SER A 39 -13.97 32.84 10.76
C SER A 39 -13.23 32.62 12.08
N LEU A 40 -12.04 32.01 12.01
CA LEU A 40 -11.19 31.78 13.19
C LEU A 40 -10.12 32.88 13.26
N ASN A 41 -10.13 33.68 14.33
CA ASN A 41 -9.05 34.61 14.65
C ASN A 41 -7.90 33.87 15.34
N LEU A 42 -7.26 32.95 14.61
CA LEU A 42 -6.12 32.17 15.06
C LEU A 42 -4.86 32.62 14.31
N PRO A 43 -3.69 32.65 14.98
CA PRO A 43 -2.43 32.89 14.29
C PRO A 43 -2.23 31.80 13.23
N GLN A 44 -2.24 32.19 11.97
CA GLN A 44 -1.97 31.29 10.85
C GLN A 44 -0.46 31.27 10.61
N LEU A 45 0.14 30.07 10.67
CA LEU A 45 1.51 29.90 10.22
C LEU A 45 1.51 29.60 8.72
N THR A 46 2.37 30.29 8.00
CA THR A 46 2.74 29.88 6.64
C THR A 46 3.47 28.53 6.68
N PHE A 47 3.52 27.85 5.54
CA PHE A 47 4.26 26.61 5.43
C PHE A 47 5.77 26.79 5.71
N GLU A 48 6.32 27.97 5.37
CA GLU A 48 7.72 28.32 5.65
C GLU A 48 7.96 28.49 7.15
N GLU A 49 7.10 29.23 7.86
CA GLU A 49 7.21 29.40 9.31
C GLU A 49 7.02 28.07 10.05
N LEU A 50 6.12 27.21 9.57
CA LEU A 50 5.94 25.86 10.12
C LEU A 50 7.22 25.03 9.95
N LYS A 51 7.83 25.03 8.76
CA LYS A 51 9.11 24.36 8.51
C LYS A 51 10.21 24.86 9.41
N GLN A 52 10.35 26.18 9.54
CA GLN A 52 11.36 26.80 10.38
C GLN A 52 11.17 26.40 11.85
N LYS A 53 9.94 26.53 12.38
CA LYS A 53 9.57 26.22 13.76
C LYS A 53 9.89 24.78 14.15
N TYR A 54 9.64 23.83 13.25
CA TYR A 54 9.83 22.40 13.52
C TYR A 54 11.13 21.83 12.94
N SER A 55 12.00 22.62 12.33
CA SER A 55 13.23 22.18 11.65
C SER A 55 14.08 21.17 12.43
N GLN A 56 14.18 21.33 13.75
CA GLN A 56 14.89 20.41 14.66
C GLN A 56 14.33 18.97 14.70
N PHE A 57 13.07 18.78 14.31
CA PHE A 57 12.40 17.47 14.27
C PHE A 57 12.41 16.83 12.87
N TRP A 58 12.94 17.52 11.86
CA TRP A 58 12.93 17.05 10.47
C TRP A 58 14.08 16.09 10.15
N THR A 59 15.09 16.01 11.02
CA THR A 59 16.16 15.00 10.93
C THR A 59 15.67 13.66 11.51
N ALA A 60 14.64 13.07 10.90
CA ALA A 60 14.33 11.67 11.12
C ALA A 60 15.23 10.84 10.19
N ASP A 61 16.25 10.22 10.77
CA ASP A 61 17.16 9.31 10.06
C ASP A 61 16.45 7.96 9.82
N SER A 62 15.46 7.95 8.92
CA SER A 62 14.81 6.71 8.48
C SER A 62 15.04 6.48 7.00
N GLY A 63 16.28 6.16 6.63
CA GLY A 63 16.65 5.81 5.24
C GLY A 63 15.93 4.58 4.67
N TYR A 64 15.17 3.84 5.47
CA TYR A 64 14.47 2.62 5.04
C TYR A 64 13.07 2.87 4.47
N PHE A 65 12.32 3.85 4.98
CA PHE A 65 10.94 4.10 4.53
C PHE A 65 10.68 5.60 4.45
N ASN A 66 10.31 6.06 3.26
CA ASN A 66 9.84 7.43 3.05
C ASN A 66 8.32 7.43 3.16
N GLY A 67 7.76 8.35 3.96
CA GLY A 67 6.32 8.48 4.10
C GLY A 67 5.64 9.12 2.88
N GLY A 68 4.30 9.16 2.92
CA GLY A 68 3.46 9.84 1.93
C GLY A 68 3.03 8.97 0.75
N GLU A 69 1.96 9.40 0.10
CA GLU A 69 1.34 8.71 -1.04
C GLU A 69 2.30 8.54 -2.22
N SER A 70 3.05 9.59 -2.57
CA SER A 70 4.02 9.53 -3.67
C SER A 70 5.09 8.46 -3.44
N SER A 71 5.60 8.34 -2.21
CA SER A 71 6.54 7.28 -1.83
C SER A 71 5.90 5.90 -1.86
N ALA A 72 4.62 5.79 -1.48
CA ALA A 72 3.87 4.53 -1.54
C ALA A 72 3.72 4.01 -2.98
N ILE A 73 3.34 4.91 -3.90
CA ILE A 73 3.20 4.61 -5.33
C ILE A 73 4.56 4.19 -5.90
N ALA A 74 5.62 4.97 -5.66
CA ALA A 74 6.97 4.63 -6.12
C ALA A 74 7.47 3.27 -5.58
N THR A 75 7.11 2.94 -4.35
CA THR A 75 7.45 1.66 -3.70
C THR A 75 6.73 0.49 -4.37
N LEU A 76 5.43 0.64 -4.65
CA LEU A 76 4.62 -0.33 -5.38
C LEU A 76 5.14 -0.53 -6.80
N ASP A 77 5.40 0.56 -7.53
CA ASP A 77 5.90 0.51 -8.90
C ASP A 77 7.27 -0.17 -8.97
N SER A 78 8.18 0.16 -8.05
CA SER A 78 9.46 -0.53 -7.91
C SER A 78 9.29 -2.03 -7.69
N PHE A 79 8.32 -2.42 -6.84
CA PHE A 79 8.03 -3.82 -6.58
C PHE A 79 7.53 -4.55 -7.83
N LEU A 80 6.47 -4.02 -8.47
CA LEU A 80 5.78 -4.61 -9.62
C LEU A 80 6.63 -4.59 -10.90
N ARG A 81 7.62 -3.70 -10.98
CA ARG A 81 8.53 -3.63 -12.12
C ARG A 81 9.57 -4.76 -12.10
N SER A 82 10.14 -5.10 -10.95
CA SER A 82 11.27 -6.06 -10.91
C SER A 82 11.41 -6.88 -9.63
N ARG A 83 11.04 -6.37 -8.45
CA ARG A 83 11.35 -7.05 -7.17
C ARG A 83 10.44 -8.26 -6.91
N PHE A 84 9.24 -8.27 -7.48
CA PHE A 84 8.25 -9.34 -7.33
C PHE A 84 8.72 -10.71 -7.83
N HIS A 85 9.71 -10.78 -8.73
CA HIS A 85 10.14 -12.05 -9.33
C HIS A 85 10.59 -13.02 -8.25
N GLY A 86 9.92 -14.17 -8.16
CA GLY A 86 10.24 -15.18 -7.17
C GLY A 86 9.77 -14.86 -5.75
N TYR A 87 8.84 -13.90 -5.59
CA TYR A 87 8.31 -13.48 -4.28
C TYR A 87 7.99 -14.65 -3.34
N HIS A 88 7.24 -15.64 -3.82
CA HIS A 88 6.80 -16.80 -3.03
C HIS A 88 7.94 -17.63 -2.40
N TRP A 89 9.12 -17.72 -3.04
CA TRP A 89 10.26 -18.47 -2.49
C TRP A 89 11.29 -17.55 -1.82
N LYS A 90 11.35 -16.28 -2.20
CA LYS A 90 12.25 -15.31 -1.57
C LYS A 90 11.75 -14.88 -0.19
N LEU A 91 10.43 -14.81 0.01
CA LEU A 91 9.82 -14.36 1.26
C LEU A 91 10.18 -15.26 2.45
N SER A 92 10.27 -16.57 2.23
CA SER A 92 10.66 -17.55 3.27
C SER A 92 12.17 -17.57 3.56
N ARG A 93 12.96 -16.70 2.94
CA ARG A 93 14.42 -16.63 3.12
C ARG A 93 14.79 -15.29 3.77
N PRO A 94 15.07 -15.23 5.08
CA PRO A 94 15.28 -13.98 5.82
C PRO A 94 16.29 -13.01 5.18
N TRP A 95 17.39 -13.54 4.65
CA TRP A 95 18.42 -12.75 3.97
C TRP A 95 17.96 -12.13 2.64
N LEU A 96 17.07 -12.80 1.88
CA LEU A 96 16.50 -12.23 0.66
C LEU A 96 15.41 -11.21 0.98
N ALA A 97 14.61 -11.46 2.02
CA ALA A 97 13.61 -10.53 2.51
C ALA A 97 14.25 -9.18 2.88
N GLN A 98 15.37 -9.20 3.61
CA GLN A 98 16.15 -8.00 3.94
C GLN A 98 16.73 -7.28 2.71
N LYS A 99 16.93 -8.00 1.60
CA LYS A 99 17.47 -7.47 0.33
C LYS A 99 16.38 -7.03 -0.66
N GLY A 100 15.21 -6.66 -0.15
CA GLY A 100 14.15 -6.04 -0.95
C GLY A 100 13.22 -7.02 -1.67
N ALA A 101 13.19 -8.29 -1.26
CA ALA A 101 12.24 -9.27 -1.79
C ALA A 101 10.80 -9.09 -1.27
N THR A 102 10.60 -8.34 -0.18
CA THR A 102 9.28 -7.94 0.32
C THR A 102 8.79 -6.70 -0.42
N SER A 103 7.48 -6.42 -0.36
CA SER A 103 6.90 -5.26 -1.04
C SER A 103 7.41 -3.93 -0.50
N HIS A 104 7.76 -3.88 0.79
CA HIS A 104 7.98 -2.66 1.59
C HIS A 104 6.73 -1.77 1.72
N LEU A 105 5.53 -2.31 1.45
CA LEU A 105 4.26 -1.56 1.53
C LEU A 105 3.63 -1.57 2.92
N SER A 106 4.10 -2.39 3.85
CA SER A 106 3.54 -2.47 5.20
C SER A 106 3.41 -1.13 5.94
N PRO A 107 4.41 -0.21 5.96
CA PRO A 107 4.20 1.11 6.57
C PRO A 107 3.18 1.94 5.78
N HIS A 108 3.18 1.83 4.46
CA HIS A 108 2.26 2.60 3.62
C HIS A 108 0.80 2.20 3.82
N ILE A 109 0.53 0.91 4.01
CA ILE A 109 -0.77 0.36 4.36
C ILE A 109 -1.15 0.81 5.77
N ALA A 110 -0.24 0.69 6.74
CA ALA A 110 -0.50 1.07 8.13
C ALA A 110 -0.85 2.56 8.30
N PHE A 111 -0.23 3.44 7.51
CA PHE A 111 -0.50 4.88 7.53
C PHE A 111 -1.57 5.33 6.52
N GLY A 112 -2.18 4.41 5.77
CA GLY A 112 -3.22 4.74 4.79
C GLY A 112 -2.74 5.59 3.60
N THR A 113 -1.42 5.60 3.34
CA THR A 113 -0.84 6.33 2.20
C THR A 113 -1.03 5.62 0.86
N ILE A 114 -1.51 4.37 0.89
CA ILE A 114 -2.00 3.63 -0.27
C ILE A 114 -3.09 2.65 0.19
N SER A 115 -4.11 2.43 -0.64
CA SER A 115 -5.17 1.45 -0.35
C SER A 115 -4.79 0.05 -0.81
N THR A 116 -5.26 -0.98 -0.12
CA THR A 116 -5.12 -2.39 -0.56
C THR A 116 -5.80 -2.62 -1.91
N ARG A 117 -6.87 -1.88 -2.20
CA ARG A 117 -7.54 -1.85 -3.52
C ARG A 117 -6.62 -1.41 -4.64
N GLN A 118 -5.85 -0.33 -4.42
CA GLN A 118 -4.88 0.16 -5.40
C GLN A 118 -3.75 -0.84 -5.62
N ILE A 119 -3.24 -1.47 -4.55
CA ILE A 119 -2.25 -2.55 -4.64
C ILE A 119 -2.80 -3.73 -5.44
N TYR A 120 -4.02 -4.19 -5.11
CA TYR A 120 -4.69 -5.31 -5.78
C TYR A 120 -4.81 -5.06 -7.29
N GLN A 121 -5.35 -3.91 -7.68
CA GLN A 121 -5.65 -3.58 -9.07
C GLN A 121 -4.37 -3.42 -9.89
N SER A 122 -3.35 -2.74 -9.36
CA SER A 122 -2.05 -2.57 -10.01
C SER A 122 -1.35 -3.91 -10.20
N THR A 123 -1.39 -4.77 -9.17
CA THR A 123 -0.82 -6.12 -9.25
C THR A 123 -1.54 -6.98 -10.28
N LYS A 124 -2.88 -6.92 -10.31
CA LYS A 124 -3.70 -7.66 -11.28
C LYS A 124 -3.42 -7.20 -12.71
N ALA A 125 -3.31 -5.89 -12.95
CA ALA A 125 -2.95 -5.33 -14.25
C ALA A 125 -1.57 -5.83 -14.70
N ARG A 126 -0.57 -5.73 -13.83
CA ARG A 126 0.80 -6.20 -14.11
C ARG A 126 0.86 -7.70 -14.40
N ALA A 127 0.09 -8.51 -13.67
CA ALA A 127 0.02 -9.95 -13.92
C ALA A 127 -0.56 -10.26 -15.31
N ALA A 128 -1.58 -9.51 -15.74
CA ALA A 128 -2.19 -9.67 -17.07
C ALA A 128 -1.20 -9.32 -18.21
N GLU A 129 -0.38 -8.27 -18.04
CA GLU A 129 0.69 -7.91 -18.99
C GLU A 129 1.72 -9.04 -19.14
N LEU A 130 1.93 -9.83 -18.09
CA LEU A 130 2.92 -10.90 -18.02
C LEU A 130 2.32 -12.29 -18.25
N ALA A 131 1.11 -12.40 -18.82
CA ALA A 131 0.45 -13.68 -19.09
C ALA A 131 1.32 -14.67 -19.90
N ASN A 132 2.18 -14.16 -20.79
CA ASN A 132 3.13 -14.97 -21.57
C ASN A 132 4.39 -15.38 -20.80
N GLN A 133 4.50 -15.04 -19.51
CA GLN A 133 5.63 -15.35 -18.63
C GLN A 133 5.14 -16.05 -17.35
N PRO A 134 4.84 -17.36 -17.40
CA PRO A 134 4.12 -18.07 -16.32
C PRO A 134 4.76 -17.95 -14.93
N LYS A 135 6.08 -17.95 -14.84
CA LYS A 135 6.81 -17.78 -13.56
C LYS A 135 6.64 -16.38 -12.96
N ALA A 136 6.65 -15.37 -13.82
CA ALA A 136 6.48 -13.98 -13.40
C ALA A 136 5.02 -13.73 -12.99
N GLU A 137 4.08 -14.18 -13.82
CA GLU A 137 2.65 -14.12 -13.53
C GLU A 137 2.31 -14.83 -12.20
N PHE A 138 2.84 -16.05 -11.98
CA PHE A 138 2.65 -16.79 -10.74
C PHE A 138 3.18 -16.02 -9.51
N SER A 139 4.34 -15.37 -9.64
CA SER A 139 4.91 -14.57 -8.55
C SER A 139 4.00 -13.40 -8.15
N LEU A 140 3.37 -12.74 -9.11
CA LEU A 140 2.40 -11.67 -8.85
C LEU A 140 1.07 -12.18 -8.31
N LYS A 141 0.58 -13.33 -8.81
CA LYS A 141 -0.61 -13.98 -8.26
C LYS A 141 -0.41 -14.35 -6.80
N ALA A 142 0.77 -14.89 -6.44
CA ALA A 142 1.11 -15.20 -5.05
C ALA A 142 1.16 -13.95 -4.17
N PHE A 143 1.79 -12.87 -4.65
CA PHE A 143 1.81 -11.58 -3.94
C PHE A 143 0.40 -11.01 -3.70
N ARG A 144 -0.45 -11.07 -4.73
CA ARG A 144 -1.84 -10.57 -4.67
C ARG A 144 -2.70 -11.28 -3.63
N VAL A 145 -2.41 -12.54 -3.30
CA VAL A 145 -3.15 -13.29 -2.28
C VAL A 145 -2.60 -13.01 -0.88
N SER A 146 -1.33 -12.59 -0.76
CA SER A 146 -0.68 -12.38 0.54
C SER A 146 -0.77 -10.95 1.09
N GLU A 147 -0.79 -9.93 0.24
CA GLU A 147 -0.59 -8.53 0.66
C GLU A 147 -1.57 -7.51 0.09
N ALA A 148 -2.35 -7.90 -0.91
CA ALA A 148 -3.52 -7.13 -1.30
C ALA A 148 -4.67 -7.66 -0.47
#